data_AF-A0A7K2ZF58-F1
#
_entry.id   AF-A0A7K2ZF58-F1
#
_cell.length_a   1.000
_cell.length_b   1.000
_cell.length_c   1.000
_cell.angle_alpha   90.00
_cell.angle_beta   90.00
_cell.angle_gamma   90.00
#
_symmetry.space_group_name_H-M   'P 1'
#
loop_
_entity.id
_entity.type
_entity.pdbx_description
1 polymer ?
#
loop_
_entity_poly.entity_id
_entity_poly.type
_entity_poly.pdbx_seq_one_letter_code
_entity_poly.pdbx_strand_id
1 'polypeptide(L)'
;ARAIGAKRGQVVTSVVLPSALPEILVGVRLAFGIAYSSVVAAETVNGLPGIGGLIRDAQRYNQSDTVVLGLFAIGISGLLIDAGLRVLSDRLAPWRRHA
;
A
#
# COMPACT_ATOMS: atom_id res chain seq x y z
N ALA A 1 -15.80 18.46 23.62
CA ALA A 1 -16.69 17.31 23.33
C ALA A 1 -17.38 16.73 24.58
N ARG A 2 -16.69 16.43 25.69
CA ARG A 2 -17.36 15.95 26.93
C ARG A 2 -18.25 16.99 27.63
N ALA A 3 -18.03 18.28 27.36
CA ALA A 3 -18.82 19.36 27.94
C ALA A 3 -20.25 19.50 27.36
N ILE A 4 -20.61 18.75 26.30
CA ILE A 4 -21.88 18.94 25.55
C ILE A 4 -22.79 17.70 25.54
N GLY A 5 -22.60 16.73 26.42
CA GLY A 5 -23.56 15.63 26.61
C GLY A 5 -23.60 14.54 25.52
N ALA A 6 -22.56 14.39 24.70
CA ALA A 6 -22.50 13.34 23.67
C ALA A 6 -22.33 11.93 24.28
N LYS A 7 -23.18 10.96 23.86
CA LYS A 7 -23.06 9.53 24.21
C LYS A 7 -21.67 9.00 23.82
N ARG A 8 -21.08 8.12 24.64
CA ARG A 8 -19.71 7.58 24.45
C ARG A 8 -19.43 7.07 23.02
N GLY A 9 -20.39 6.38 22.39
CA GLY A 9 -20.26 5.90 21.01
C GLY A 9 -20.27 7.01 19.94
N GLN A 10 -20.93 8.13 20.23
CA GLN A 10 -20.97 9.30 19.34
C GLN A 10 -19.64 10.05 19.39
N VAL A 11 -18.96 10.11 20.55
CA VAL A 11 -17.62 10.72 20.67
C VAL A 11 -16.55 9.91 19.92
N VAL A 12 -16.63 8.57 19.98
CA VAL A 12 -15.67 7.69 19.29
C VAL A 12 -15.76 7.88 17.77
N THR A 13 -16.97 7.88 17.21
CA THR A 13 -17.18 7.97 15.76
C THR A 13 -17.03 9.40 15.21
N SER A 14 -17.40 10.43 15.97
CA SER A 14 -17.37 11.82 15.50
C SER A 14 -16.09 12.60 15.81
N VAL A 15 -15.25 12.12 16.74
CA VAL A 15 -14.03 12.86 17.16
C VAL A 15 -12.79 11.99 17.07
N VAL A 16 -12.82 10.79 17.66
CA VAL A 16 -11.62 9.93 17.74
C VAL A 16 -11.30 9.29 16.39
N LEU A 17 -12.30 8.72 15.73
CA LEU A 17 -12.15 8.08 14.42
C LEU A 17 -11.60 9.02 13.34
N PRO A 18 -12.13 10.25 13.14
CA PRO A 18 -11.56 11.17 12.16
C PRO A 18 -10.16 11.67 12.53
N SER A 19 -9.82 11.76 13.82
CA SER A 19 -8.49 12.18 14.28
C SER A 19 -7.43 11.08 14.13
N ALA A 20 -7.80 9.80 14.29
CA ALA A 20 -6.88 8.66 14.22
C ALA A 20 -6.75 8.10 12.78
N LEU A 21 -7.74 8.34 11.92
CA LEU A 21 -7.75 7.86 10.54
C LEU A 21 -6.46 8.20 9.75
N PRO A 22 -5.94 9.45 9.79
CA PRO A 22 -4.73 9.80 9.04
C PRO A 22 -3.51 8.97 9.47
N GLU A 23 -3.39 8.71 10.77
CA GLU A 23 -2.28 7.95 11.35
C GLU A 23 -2.38 6.46 10.97
N ILE A 24 -3.59 5.89 11.02
CA ILE A 24 -3.86 4.52 10.54
C ILE A 24 -3.53 4.39 9.06
N LEU A 25 -3.91 5.36 8.22
CA LEU A 25 -3.64 5.34 6.78
C LEU A 25 -2.15 5.40 6.46
N VAL A 26 -1.35 6.14 7.25
CA VAL A 26 0.11 6.12 7.15
C VAL A 26 0.66 4.74 7.51
N GLY A 27 0.17 4.14 8.60
CA GLY A 27 0.55 2.79 9.01
C GLY A 27 0.22 1.73 7.95
N VAL A 28 -0.97 1.80 7.35
CA VAL A 28 -1.40 0.91 6.26
C VAL A 28 -0.48 1.05 5.05
N ARG A 29 -0.18 2.28 4.62
CA ARG A 29 0.72 2.51 3.47
C ARG A 29 2.10 1.91 3.71
N LEU A 30 2.67 2.12 4.90
CA LEU A 30 3.95 1.55 5.27
C LEU A 30 3.92 0.02 5.24
N ALA A 31 2.87 -0.58 5.84
CA ALA A 31 2.69 -2.03 5.85
C ALA A 31 2.56 -2.61 4.43
N PHE A 32 1.84 -1.93 3.53
CA PHE A 32 1.74 -2.35 2.13
C PHE A 32 3.08 -2.27 1.40
N GLY A 33 3.90 -1.23 1.62
CA GLY A 33 5.23 -1.12 1.03
C GLY A 33 6.16 -2.27 1.46
N ILE A 34 6.13 -2.62 2.75
CA ILE A 34 6.88 -3.75 3.31
C ILE A 34 6.36 -5.07 2.72
N ALA A 35 5.04 -5.28 2.72
CA ALA A 35 4.42 -6.50 2.21
C ALA A 35 4.73 -6.71 0.72
N TYR A 36 4.63 -5.65 -0.09
CA TYR A 36 4.97 -5.70 -1.50
C TYR A 36 6.44 -6.11 -1.72
N SER A 37 7.37 -5.46 -1.01
CA SER A 37 8.79 -5.79 -1.11
C SER A 37 9.08 -7.24 -0.69
N SER A 38 8.40 -7.72 0.35
CA SER A 38 8.50 -9.11 0.82
C SER A 38 7.96 -10.12 -0.20
N VAL A 39 6.85 -9.81 -0.89
CA VAL A 39 6.27 -10.69 -1.91
C VAL A 39 7.20 -10.79 -3.11
N VAL A 40 7.71 -9.66 -3.62
CA VAL A 40 8.65 -9.64 -4.75
C VAL A 40 9.92 -10.43 -4.43
N ALA A 41 10.45 -10.28 -3.22
CA ALA A 41 11.60 -11.07 -2.76
C ALA A 41 11.26 -12.58 -2.73
N ALA A 42 10.08 -12.95 -2.21
CA ALA A 42 9.65 -14.35 -2.16
C ALA A 42 9.48 -14.96 -3.56
N GLU A 43 8.91 -14.20 -4.51
CA GLU A 43 8.79 -14.61 -5.92
C GLU A 43 10.16 -14.86 -6.55
N THR A 44 11.10 -13.93 -6.33
CA THR A 44 12.45 -13.98 -6.93
C THR A 44 13.30 -15.11 -6.34
N VAL A 45 13.20 -15.39 -5.03
CA VAL A 45 14.00 -16.42 -4.38
C VAL A 45 13.47 -17.82 -4.69
N ASN A 46 12.16 -18.02 -4.53
CA ASN A 46 11.53 -19.34 -4.70
C ASN A 46 11.19 -19.67 -6.16
N GLY A 47 11.31 -18.71 -7.08
CA GLY A 47 10.88 -18.89 -8.47
C GLY A 47 9.37 -19.11 -8.59
N LEU A 48 8.59 -18.46 -7.71
CA LEU A 48 7.14 -18.53 -7.77
C LEU A 48 6.64 -17.77 -9.01
N PRO A 49 5.51 -18.20 -9.59
CA PRO A 49 4.89 -17.46 -10.68
C PRO A 49 4.58 -16.03 -10.26
N GLY A 50 5.20 -15.06 -10.94
CA GLY A 50 5.16 -13.65 -10.60
C GLY A 50 6.24 -12.86 -11.34
N ILE A 51 6.26 -11.53 -11.18
CA ILE A 51 7.24 -10.67 -11.88
C ILE A 51 8.65 -11.00 -11.39
N GLY A 52 8.84 -11.24 -10.08
CA GLY A 52 10.12 -11.65 -9.52
C GLY A 52 10.61 -12.99 -10.06
N GLY A 53 9.71 -13.96 -10.23
CA GLY A 53 10.01 -15.26 -10.83
C GLY A 53 10.43 -15.15 -12.29
N LEU A 54 9.76 -14.30 -13.07
CA LEU A 54 10.13 -14.04 -14.47
C LEU A 54 11.52 -13.41 -14.59
N ILE A 55 11.86 -12.47 -13.71
CA ILE A 55 13.21 -11.88 -13.67
C ILE A 55 14.25 -12.94 -13.36
N ARG A 56 13.97 -13.81 -12.37
CA ARG A 56 14.87 -14.90 -11.98
C ARG A 56 15.13 -15.85 -13.15
N ASP A 57 14.10 -16.22 -13.89
CA ASP A 57 14.24 -17.08 -15.08
C ASP A 57 14.99 -16.36 -16.20
N ALA A 58 14.67 -15.09 -16.47
CA ALA A 58 15.39 -14.27 -17.43
C ALA A 58 16.88 -14.15 -17.10
N GLN A 59 17.23 -14.01 -15.82
CA GLN A 59 18.63 -14.04 -15.38
C GLN A 59 19.29 -15.37 -15.66
N ARG A 60 18.59 -16.49 -15.43
CA ARG A 60 19.12 -17.84 -15.72
C ARG A 60 19.39 -18.05 -17.21
N TYR A 61 18.58 -17.46 -18.09
CA TYR A 61 18.76 -17.52 -19.55
C TYR A 61 19.57 -16.34 -20.11
N ASN A 62 20.18 -15.51 -19.26
CA ASN A 62 20.99 -14.36 -19.66
C ASN A 62 20.26 -13.35 -20.58
N GLN A 63 18.93 -13.24 -20.42
CA GLN A 63 18.07 -12.32 -21.16
C GLN A 63 18.01 -10.96 -20.46
N SER A 64 19.06 -10.15 -20.63
CA SER A 64 19.17 -8.85 -19.93
C SER A 64 18.04 -7.88 -20.27
N ASP A 65 17.49 -7.94 -21.49
CA ASP A 65 16.36 -7.10 -21.90
C ASP A 65 15.11 -7.39 -21.04
N THR A 66 14.77 -8.67 -20.88
CA THR A 66 13.66 -9.12 -20.03
C THR A 66 13.87 -8.77 -18.56
N VAL A 67 15.11 -8.84 -18.05
CA VAL A 67 15.44 -8.44 -16.67
C VAL A 67 15.15 -6.96 -16.45
N VAL A 68 15.60 -6.09 -17.36
CA VAL A 68 15.36 -4.65 -17.27
C VAL A 68 13.87 -4.33 -17.36
N LEU A 69 13.15 -4.96 -18.29
CA LEU A 69 11.69 -4.82 -18.39
C LEU A 69 10.97 -5.26 -17.10
N GLY A 70 11.41 -6.35 -16.48
CA GLY A 70 10.88 -6.83 -15.20
C GLY A 70 11.11 -5.84 -14.06
N LEU A 71 12.29 -5.22 -13.98
CA LEU A 71 12.57 -4.17 -12.99
C LEU A 71 11.64 -2.96 -13.16
N PHE A 72 11.38 -2.54 -14.40
CA PHE A 72 10.38 -1.50 -14.67
C PHE A 72 8.98 -1.93 -14.25
N ALA A 73 8.59 -3.18 -14.53
CA ALA A 73 7.29 -3.71 -14.13
C ALA A 73 7.10 -3.76 -12.60
N ILE A 74 8.14 -4.08 -11.83
CA ILE A 74 8.15 -3.97 -10.36
C ILE A 74 7.92 -2.50 -9.95
N GLY A 75 8.72 -1.57 -10.49
CA GLY A 75 8.57 -0.15 -10.16
C GLY A 75 7.16 0.40 -10.44
N ILE A 76 6.61 0.07 -11.62
CA ILE A 76 5.27 0.49 -12.04
C ILE A 76 4.19 -0.14 -11.15
N SER A 77 4.28 -1.44 -10.85
CA SER A 77 3.29 -2.10 -9.99
C SER A 77 3.31 -1.55 -8.56
N GLY A 78 4.49 -1.26 -8.00
CA GLY A 78 4.60 -0.56 -6.72
C GLY A 78 3.95 0.82 -6.73
N LEU A 79 4.17 1.61 -7.79
CA LEU A 79 3.53 2.92 -7.98
C LEU A 79 2.00 2.82 -8.12
N LEU A 80 1.50 1.82 -8.85
CA LEU A 80 0.08 1.57 -9.00
C LEU A 80 -0.58 1.21 -7.67
N ILE A 81 0.10 0.41 -6.84
CA ILE A 81 -0.36 0.07 -5.50
C ILE A 81 -0.42 1.32 -4.61
N ASP A 82 0.64 2.14 -4.56
CA ASP A 82 0.62 3.38 -3.76
C ASP A 82 -0.48 4.35 -4.23
N ALA A 83 -0.62 4.53 -5.56
CA ALA A 83 -1.66 5.37 -6.13
C ALA A 83 -3.06 4.85 -5.79
N GLY A 84 -3.30 3.54 -5.89
CA GLY A 84 -4.56 2.91 -5.50
C GLY A 84 -4.87 3.11 -4.02
N LEU A 85 -3.87 2.92 -3.14
CA LEU A 85 -4.01 3.15 -1.71
C LEU A 85 -4.29 4.62 -1.39
N ARG A 86 -3.69 5.56 -2.15
CA ARG A 86 -3.96 7.00 -2.02
C ARG A 86 -5.41 7.33 -2.40
N VAL A 87 -5.91 6.81 -3.52
CA VAL A 87 -7.30 7.01 -3.94
C VAL A 87 -8.28 6.40 -2.93
N LEU A 88 -7.99 5.20 -2.43
CA LEU A 88 -8.81 4.54 -1.41
C LEU A 88 -8.81 5.33 -0.10
N SER A 89 -7.65 5.83 0.31
CA SER A 89 -7.48 6.71 1.48
C SER A 89 -8.29 8.00 1.35
N ASP A 90 -8.24 8.66 0.20
CA ASP A 90 -9.00 9.89 -0.07
C ASP A 90 -10.52 9.64 -0.09
N ARG A 91 -10.96 8.45 -0.53
CA ARG A 91 -12.37 8.03 -0.51
C ARG A 91 -12.87 7.69 0.89
N LEU A 92 -12.04 7.09 1.73
CA LEU A 92 -12.37 6.71 3.11
C LEU A 92 -12.34 7.91 4.08
N ALA A 93 -11.59 8.96 3.73
CA ALA A 93 -11.42 10.17 4.54
C ALA A 93 -11.97 11.45 3.87
N PRO A 94 -13.23 11.49 3.39
CA PRO A 94 -13.77 12.67 2.69
C PRO A 94 -13.83 13.92 3.59
N TRP A 95 -13.92 13.71 4.91
CA TRP A 95 -13.95 14.75 5.93
C TRP A 95 -12.64 15.55 6.05
N ARG A 96 -11.53 15.05 5.49
CA ARG A 96 -10.24 15.77 5.43
C ARG A 96 -10.25 16.95 4.46
N ARG A 97 -11.32 17.12 3.67
CA ARG A 97 -11.48 18.24 2.72
C ARG A 97 -12.04 19.53 3.34
N HIS A 98 -12.44 19.52 4.61
CA HIS A 98 -13.12 20.66 5.27
C HIS A 98 -12.40 21.22 6.52
N ALA A 99 -11.14 20.84 6.77
CA ALA A 99 -10.32 21.44 7.84
C ALA A 99 -9.17 22.26 7.24
#